data_AF-A0A743UG16-F1
#
_entry.id   AF-A0A743UG16-F1
#
_cell.length_a   1.000
_cell.length_b   1.000
_cell.length_c   1.000
_cell.angle_alpha   90.00
_cell.angle_beta   90.00
_cell.angle_gamma   90.00
#
_symmetry.space_group_name_H-M   'P 1'
#
loop_
_entity.id
_entity.type
_entity.pdbx_description
1 polymer ?
#
loop_
_entity_poly.entity_id
_entity_poly.type
_entity_poly.pdbx_seq_one_letter_code
_entity_poly.pdbx_strand_id
1 'polypeptide(L)' 'MATTDAFDMATPAMVRICLYGDLQRFGKRISLSIKTAAEGIHALAIQLPGFRQR' A
#
# COMPACT_ATOMS: atom_id res chain seq x y z
N MET A 1 -12.64 5.08 -20.64
CA MET A 1 -13.08 4.39 -19.41
C MET A 1 -12.27 4.98 -18.25
N ALA A 2 -12.76 6.05 -17.62
CA ALA A 2 -12.16 6.63 -16.42
C ALA A 2 -13.01 6.17 -15.23
N THR A 3 -12.45 5.32 -14.38
CA THR A 3 -13.12 4.86 -13.16
C THR A 3 -13.10 6.00 -12.14
N THR A 4 -14.30 6.28 -11.64
CA THR A 4 -14.70 7.28 -10.67
C THR A 4 -13.81 7.35 -9.43
N ASP A 5 -12.98 8.37 -9.31
CA ASP A 5 -12.38 8.84 -8.05
C ASP A 5 -13.43 9.64 -7.26
N ALA A 6 -14.49 8.97 -6.81
CA ALA A 6 -15.38 9.55 -5.81
C ALA A 6 -14.62 9.55 -4.48
N PHE A 7 -14.48 10.73 -3.89
CA PHE A 7 -14.12 10.92 -2.49
C PHE A 7 -15.21 10.31 -1.59
N ASP A 8 -15.26 8.99 -1.58
CA ASP A 8 -16.14 8.24 -0.69
C ASP A 8 -15.63 8.44 0.74
N MET A 9 -16.51 9.02 1.56
CA MET A 9 -16.31 9.34 2.96
C MET A 9 -16.41 8.09 3.84
N ALA A 10 -16.42 6.87 3.27
CA ALA A 10 -16.24 5.66 4.04
C ALA A 10 -14.78 5.51 4.48
N THR A 11 -14.63 4.98 5.68
CA THR A 11 -13.34 4.60 6.25
C THR A 11 -12.64 3.67 5.26
N PRO A 12 -11.40 3.99 4.82
CA PRO A 12 -10.75 3.19 3.79
C PRO A 12 -10.57 1.75 4.28
N ALA A 13 -10.84 0.78 3.40
CA ALA A 13 -10.78 -0.64 3.77
C ALA A 13 -9.39 -0.98 4.31
N MET A 14 -9.35 -1.62 5.49
CA MET A 14 -8.10 -2.11 6.05
C MET A 14 -7.68 -3.36 5.29
N VAL A 15 -6.58 -3.27 4.57
CA VAL A 15 -5.98 -4.37 3.79
C VAL A 15 -4.64 -4.76 4.38
N ARG A 16 -4.32 -6.04 4.23
CA ARG A 16 -3.06 -6.62 4.68
C ARG A 16 -2.20 -6.95 3.47
N ILE A 17 -1.06 -6.29 3.37
CA ILE A 17 -0.04 -6.54 2.36
C ILE A 17 0.97 -7.54 2.92
N CYS A 18 1.19 -8.63 2.20
CA CYS A 18 2.19 -9.64 2.53
C CYS A 18 3.41 -9.47 1.63
N LEU A 19 4.60 -9.41 2.21
CA LEU A 19 5.86 -9.31 1.48
C LEU A 19 6.59 -10.66 1.52
N TYR A 20 7.22 -11.03 0.41
CA TYR A 20 7.89 -12.31 0.22
C TYR A 20 9.30 -12.14 -0.34
N GLY A 21 10.17 -13.13 -0.13
CA GLY A 21 11.57 -13.09 -0.56
C GLY A 21 12.33 -11.93 0.07
N ASP A 22 13.16 -11.25 -0.73
CA ASP A 22 13.97 -10.10 -0.28
C ASP A 22 13.15 -8.93 0.26
N LEU A 23 11.89 -8.79 -0.15
CA LEU A 23 11.00 -7.75 0.38
C LEU A 23 10.65 -7.96 1.85
N GLN A 24 10.81 -9.18 2.39
CA GLN A 24 10.58 -9.46 3.82
C GLN A 24 11.52 -8.67 4.74
N ARG A 25 12.64 -8.15 4.21
CA ARG A 25 13.55 -7.27 4.97
C ARG A 25 12.87 -5.98 5.44
N PHE A 26 11.79 -5.57 4.78
CA PHE A 26 10.98 -4.40 5.16
C PHE A 26 9.77 -4.76 6.03
N GLY A 27 9.58 -6.04 6.35
CA GLY A 27 8.45 -6.58 7.10
C GLY A 27 7.76 -7.72 6.37
N LYS A 28 7.09 -8.62 7.10
CA LYS A 28 6.39 -9.77 6.49
C LYS A 28 4.92 -9.47 6.15
N ARG A 29 4.25 -8.68 6.98
CA ARG A 29 2.83 -8.33 6.86
C ARG A 29 2.61 -6.91 7.35
N ILE A 30 2.05 -6.06 6.50
CA ILE A 30 1.81 -4.65 6.78
C ILE A 30 0.32 -4.41 6.57
N SER A 31 -0.34 -3.87 7.58
CA SER A 31 -1.77 -3.54 7.48
C SER A 31 -1.91 -2.05 7.21
N LEU A 32 -2.56 -1.71 6.10
CA LEU A 32 -2.76 -0.34 5.65
C LEU A 32 -4.23 -0.11 5.31
N SER A 33 -4.68 1.13 5.48
CA SER A 33 -6.00 1.57 5.05
C SER A 33 -5.81 2.32 3.73
N ILE A 34 -6.15 1.68 2.61
CA ILE A 34 -5.95 2.20 1.25
C ILE A 34 -7.17 1.91 0.39
N LYS A 35 -7.44 2.76 -0.60
CA LYS A 35 -8.56 2.58 -1.52
C LYS A 35 -8.13 1.80 -2.76
N THR A 36 -6.86 1.95 -3.18
CA THR A 36 -6.32 1.27 -4.36
C THR A 36 -4.97 0.60 -4.10
N ALA A 37 -4.62 -0.38 -4.94
CA ALA A 37 -3.32 -1.06 -4.85
C ALA A 37 -2.13 -0.09 -5.09
N ALA A 38 -2.30 0.90 -5.98
CA ALA A 38 -1.27 1.89 -6.28
C ALA A 38 -0.96 2.78 -5.05
N GLU A 39 -1.98 3.20 -4.31
CA GLU A 39 -1.82 3.88 -3.03
C GLU A 39 -1.08 3.01 -2.02
N GLY A 40 -1.37 1.70 -1.99
CA GLY A 40 -0.66 0.75 -1.15
C GLY A 40 0.84 0.72 -1.42
N ILE A 41 1.24 0.60 -2.68
CA ILE A 41 2.66 0.61 -3.06
C ILE A 41 3.29 1.97 -2.77
N HIS A 42 2.57 3.07 -3.01
CA HIS A 42 3.06 4.41 -2.72
C HIS A 42 3.27 4.63 -1.21
N ALA A 43 2.31 4.22 -0.39
CA ALA A 43 2.41 4.27 1.07
C ALA A 43 3.59 3.43 1.58
N LEU A 44 3.80 2.24 1.03
CA LEU A 44 4.98 1.42 1.35
C LEU A 44 6.29 2.14 0.99
N ALA A 45 6.36 2.77 -0.18
CA ALA A 45 7.54 3.51 -0.61
C ALA A 45 7.85 4.74 0.27
N ILE A 46 6.83 5.36 0.88
CA ILE A 46 7.00 6.49 1.81
C ILE A 46 7.37 6.01 3.22
N GLN A 47 6.68 4.99 3.72
CA GLN A 47 6.82 4.53 5.10
C GLN A 47 8.07 3.67 5.33
N LEU A 48 8.50 2.92 4.32
CA LEU A 48 9.62 1.99 4.42
C LEU A 48 10.86 2.57 3.74
N PRO A 49 11.85 3.07 4.51
CA PRO A 49 13.07 3.61 3.93
C PRO A 49 13.81 2.51 3.14
N GLY A 50 14.16 2.82 1.89
CA GLY A 50 14.85 1.89 0.98
C GLY A 50 13.95 0.87 0.27
N PHE A 51 12.63 0.93 0.47
CA PHE A 51 11.67 0.08 -0.26
C PHE A 51 11.63 0.39 -1.75
N ARG A 52 11.74 1.68 -2.10
CA ARG A 52 11.90 2.12 -3.48
C ARG A 52 13.36 1.96 -3.89
N GLN A 53 13.63 1.12 -4.89
CA GLN A 53 14.91 1.11 -5.58
C GLN A 53 15.04 2.41 -6.39
N ARG A 54 16.21 3.03 -6.32
CA ARG A 54 16.55 4.22 -7.12
C ARG A 54 16.66 3.85 -8.59
#